data_AF-A0A9P0PI94-F1
#
_entry.id   AF-A0A9P0PI94-F1
#
_cell.length_a   1.000
_cell.length_b   1.000
_cell.length_c   1.000
_cell.angle_alpha   90.00
_cell.angle_beta   90.00
_cell.angle_gamma   90.00
#
_symmetry.space_group_name_H-M   'P 1'
#
loop_
_entity.id
_entity.type
_entity.pdbx_description
1 polymer ?
#
loop_
_entity_poly.entity_id
_entity_poly.type
_entity_poly.pdbx_seq_one_letter_code
_entity_poly.pdbx_strand_id
1 'polypeptide(L)'
;MRQLDERFQAPDEDYFRPAANVIYFFSQQHVSSSLQRQQFEGGQHQRGNLIYSHRSQSQFSVDCAQAHKGLFGGLLVLAVTVISLIMFFELVTHHDKKDAAILQVNVWEAFLFVAGTIAVMFCIAALRDVEFCKKKNDLELEHLLLLVTQWGVYMYFLFQIIGGFLMGTQGTGGIMRIITPLSALVQSSCQTVLILDAWGRRCKTEQQVRKKPGRQLVTFLLVVNIALWVVNRLKNNRSVSHPNQMDFYGVLAWNIITHVSMPLVVSYRFQSTVCFYEIWKRVYKYRNIKKKRESLTKI
;
A
#
# COMPACT_ATOMS: atom_id res chain seq x y z
N MET A 1 -15.64 -37.77 -29.16
CA MET A 1 -14.34 -37.15 -29.46
C MET A 1 -14.58 -35.90 -30.31
N ARG A 2 -14.06 -34.74 -29.88
CA ARG A 2 -14.24 -33.37 -30.42
C ARG A 2 -15.58 -32.70 -30.13
N GLN A 3 -15.74 -32.13 -28.92
CA GLN A 3 -16.55 -30.90 -28.69
C GLN A 3 -16.48 -30.33 -27.25
N LEU A 4 -15.54 -30.76 -26.40
CA LEU A 4 -15.41 -30.29 -25.01
C LEU A 4 -14.09 -29.57 -24.69
N ASP A 5 -13.35 -29.14 -25.72
CA ASP A 5 -12.00 -28.56 -25.55
C ASP A 5 -11.95 -27.02 -25.68
N GLU A 6 -13.09 -26.32 -25.80
CA GLU A 6 -13.11 -24.86 -25.99
C GLU A 6 -13.39 -24.05 -24.71
N ARG A 7 -13.44 -24.67 -23.52
CA ARG A 7 -13.57 -23.95 -22.23
C ARG A 7 -12.28 -23.86 -21.43
N PHE A 8 -11.13 -24.07 -22.07
CA PHE A 8 -9.81 -23.78 -21.51
C PHE A 8 -9.18 -22.58 -22.22
N GLN A 9 -9.90 -21.46 -22.25
CA GLN A 9 -9.31 -20.19 -22.64
C GLN A 9 -8.29 -19.81 -21.56
N ALA A 10 -7.03 -19.71 -21.94
CA ALA A 10 -5.99 -19.08 -21.14
C ALA A 10 -6.51 -17.71 -20.65
N PRO A 11 -6.15 -17.24 -19.43
CA PRO A 11 -6.55 -15.90 -19.02
C PRO A 11 -5.99 -14.91 -20.04
N ASP A 12 -6.88 -14.19 -20.75
CA ASP A 12 -6.51 -13.23 -21.77
C ASP A 12 -5.44 -12.26 -21.23
N GLU A 13 -4.31 -12.15 -21.94
CA GLU A 13 -3.25 -11.18 -21.64
C GLU A 13 -3.78 -9.73 -21.53
N ASP A 14 -4.94 -9.44 -22.14
CA ASP A 14 -5.57 -8.12 -22.11
C ASP A 14 -6.06 -7.71 -20.72
N TYR A 15 -6.28 -8.65 -19.79
CA TYR A 15 -6.59 -8.31 -18.39
C TYR A 15 -5.40 -7.68 -17.65
N PHE A 16 -4.16 -7.96 -18.07
CA PHE A 16 -2.95 -7.52 -17.39
C PHE A 16 -2.50 -6.13 -17.81
N ARG A 17 -2.76 -5.75 -19.06
CA ARG A 17 -2.30 -4.49 -19.65
C ARG A 17 -2.78 -3.24 -18.90
N PRO A 18 -4.05 -3.11 -18.48
CA PRO A 18 -4.53 -1.90 -17.83
C PRO A 18 -3.85 -1.66 -16.47
N ALA A 19 -3.74 -2.69 -15.62
CA ALA A 19 -3.10 -2.57 -14.33
C ALA A 19 -1.58 -2.33 -14.46
N ALA A 20 -0.91 -3.03 -15.38
CA ALA A 20 0.50 -2.81 -15.66
C ALA A 20 0.76 -1.41 -16.24
N ASN A 21 -0.08 -0.92 -17.15
CA ASN A 21 0.03 0.40 -17.75
C ASN A 21 -0.24 1.51 -16.74
N VAL A 22 -1.22 1.33 -15.85
CA VAL A 22 -1.52 2.31 -14.79
C VAL A 22 -0.38 2.35 -13.76
N ILE A 23 0.15 1.20 -13.33
CA ILE A 23 1.34 1.14 -12.47
C ILE A 23 2.55 1.75 -13.17
N TYR A 24 2.79 1.42 -14.44
CA TYR A 24 3.91 1.95 -15.22
C TYR A 24 3.80 3.46 -15.39
N PHE A 25 2.60 3.97 -15.71
CA PHE A 25 2.30 5.39 -15.79
C PHE A 25 2.58 6.09 -14.47
N PHE A 26 2.08 5.55 -13.35
CA PHE A 26 2.35 6.12 -12.03
C PHE A 26 3.81 6.01 -11.60
N SER A 27 4.49 4.92 -11.97
CA SER A 27 5.92 4.74 -11.74
C SER A 27 6.73 5.76 -12.53
N GLN A 28 6.42 5.99 -13.81
CA GLN A 28 7.02 7.03 -14.65
C GLN A 28 6.80 8.41 -14.04
N GLN A 29 5.57 8.73 -13.65
CA GLN A 29 5.21 10.01 -13.02
C GLN A 29 5.96 10.24 -11.71
N HIS A 30 6.13 9.19 -10.90
CA HIS A 30 6.92 9.24 -9.67
C HIS A 30 8.42 9.42 -9.95
N VAL A 31 8.98 8.72 -10.93
CA VAL A 31 10.38 8.89 -11.35
C VAL A 31 10.62 10.31 -11.83
N SER A 32 9.78 10.85 -12.71
CA SER A 32 9.89 12.23 -13.20
C SER A 32 9.80 13.27 -12.08
N SER A 33 8.86 13.13 -11.16
CA SER A 33 8.73 14.05 -10.01
C SER A 33 9.90 13.93 -9.03
N SER A 34 10.46 12.73 -8.84
CA SER A 34 11.67 12.53 -8.01
C SER A 34 12.93 13.15 -8.63
N LEU A 35 13.10 13.07 -9.95
CA LEU A 35 14.19 13.71 -10.69
C LEU A 35 14.09 15.24 -10.60
N GLN A 36 12.87 15.78 -10.73
CA GLN A 36 12.62 17.22 -10.63
C GLN A 36 12.92 17.74 -9.21
N ARG A 37 12.61 16.96 -8.16
CA ARG A 37 13.02 17.28 -6.77
C ARG A 37 14.52 17.28 -6.58
N GLN A 38 15.24 16.30 -7.14
CA GLN A 38 16.71 16.27 -7.04
C GLN A 38 17.35 17.48 -7.72
N GLN A 39 16.82 17.91 -8.87
CA GLN A 39 17.26 19.13 -9.55
C GLN A 39 16.96 20.40 -8.73
N PHE A 40 15.79 20.51 -8.11
CA PHE A 40 15.43 21.65 -7.25
C PHE A 40 16.23 21.71 -5.94
N GLU A 41 16.49 20.57 -5.28
CA GLU A 41 17.35 20.51 -4.09
C GLU A 41 18.82 20.75 -4.43
N GLY A 42 19.29 20.31 -5.61
CA GLY A 42 20.61 20.65 -6.15
C GLY A 42 20.78 22.14 -6.46
N GLY A 43 19.76 22.78 -7.05
CA GLY A 43 19.76 24.21 -7.37
C GLY A 43 19.72 25.13 -6.14
N GLN A 44 19.12 24.69 -5.03
CA GLN A 44 19.15 25.45 -3.77
C GLN A 44 20.46 25.29 -2.98
N HIS A 45 21.23 24.22 -3.18
CA HIS A 45 22.55 24.05 -2.56
C HIS A 45 23.67 24.82 -3.26
N GLN A 46 23.49 25.25 -4.51
CA GLN A 46 24.57 25.82 -5.31
C GLN A 46 24.80 27.34 -5.09
N ARG A 47 23.96 28.01 -4.28
CA ARG A 47 24.06 29.46 -4.01
C ARG A 47 24.66 29.82 -2.65
N GLY A 48 25.23 28.86 -1.92
CA GLY A 48 25.85 29.13 -0.61
C GLY A 48 26.96 28.14 -0.27
N ASN A 49 28.20 28.63 -0.37
CA ASN A 49 29.48 28.07 0.11
C ASN A 49 30.14 26.96 -0.71
N LEU A 50 31.06 27.42 -1.56
CA LEU A 50 32.29 26.74 -1.95
C LEU A 50 33.22 26.63 -0.71
N ILE A 51 33.11 25.53 0.05
CA ILE A 51 34.20 25.05 0.91
C ILE A 51 34.33 23.55 0.71
N TYR A 52 35.45 23.16 0.09
CA TYR A 52 35.90 21.78 0.02
C TYR A 52 35.96 21.18 1.43
N SER A 53 35.09 20.21 1.70
CA SER A 53 35.22 19.27 2.82
C SER A 53 35.14 17.86 2.26
N HIS A 54 36.30 17.32 1.92
CA HIS A 54 36.51 15.91 1.68
C HIS A 54 36.39 15.15 3.02
N ARG A 55 35.18 14.77 3.44
CA ARG A 55 34.98 13.67 4.41
C ARG A 55 33.52 13.20 4.46
N SER A 56 33.38 11.87 4.51
CA SER A 56 32.15 11.09 4.68
C SER A 56 31.32 10.92 3.40
N GLN A 57 31.74 9.94 2.58
CA GLN A 57 30.77 8.94 2.11
C GLN A 57 29.89 8.59 3.32
N SER A 58 28.69 9.15 3.37
CA SER A 58 27.67 8.65 4.27
C SER A 58 27.43 7.22 3.81
N GLN A 59 28.08 6.26 4.46
CA GLN A 59 27.58 4.91 4.50
C GLN A 59 26.08 5.07 4.76
N PHE A 60 25.30 4.68 3.76
CA PHE A 60 23.87 4.50 3.86
C PHE A 60 23.67 3.29 4.78
N SER A 61 24.10 3.43 6.04
CA SER A 61 23.86 2.50 7.12
C SER A 61 22.37 2.59 7.37
N VAL A 62 21.62 1.78 6.63
CA VAL A 62 20.24 1.51 6.94
C VAL A 62 20.29 0.83 8.31
N ASP A 63 20.20 1.63 9.37
CA ASP A 63 20.19 1.13 10.75
C ASP A 63 18.92 0.27 10.96
N CYS A 64 19.01 -1.00 10.59
CA CYS A 64 18.01 -2.02 10.83
C CYS A 64 17.91 -2.40 12.30
N ALA A 65 18.89 -2.01 13.13
CA ALA A 65 18.99 -2.38 14.55
C ALA A 65 17.73 -2.04 15.36
N GLN A 66 16.96 -1.00 15.00
CA GLN A 66 15.67 -0.70 15.66
C GLN A 66 14.44 -1.05 14.83
N ALA A 67 14.58 -1.48 13.57
CA ALA A 67 13.45 -1.88 12.70
C ALA A 67 13.22 -3.41 12.67
N HIS A 68 14.17 -4.19 13.17
CA HIS A 68 14.22 -5.65 13.04
C HIS A 68 12.94 -6.37 13.49
N LYS A 69 12.28 -5.95 14.58
CA LYS A 69 11.03 -6.58 15.05
C LYS A 69 9.89 -6.43 14.04
N GLY A 70 9.72 -5.23 13.50
CA GLY A 70 8.72 -4.94 12.47
C GLY A 70 9.04 -5.65 11.16
N LEU A 71 10.32 -5.72 10.78
CA LEU A 71 10.77 -6.45 9.59
C LEU A 71 10.54 -7.96 9.73
N PHE A 72 10.88 -8.55 10.88
CA PHE A 72 10.69 -9.99 11.12
C PHE A 72 9.21 -10.37 11.11
N GLY A 73 8.36 -9.61 11.83
CA GLY A 73 6.91 -9.82 11.80
C GLY A 73 6.33 -9.64 10.40
N GLY A 74 6.79 -8.63 9.65
CA GLY A 74 6.38 -8.41 8.27
C GLY A 74 6.81 -9.55 7.35
N LEU A 75 8.05 -10.02 7.46
CA LEU A 75 8.58 -11.12 6.66
C LEU A 75 7.82 -12.42 6.92
N LEU A 76 7.45 -12.70 8.18
CA LEU A 76 6.59 -13.83 8.52
C LEU A 76 5.22 -13.71 7.83
N VAL A 77 4.59 -12.54 7.89
CA VAL A 77 3.32 -12.28 7.19
C VAL A 77 3.47 -12.46 5.68
N LEU A 78 4.58 -12.00 5.10
CA LEU A 78 4.85 -12.17 3.67
C LEU A 78 5.01 -13.65 3.30
N ALA A 79 5.76 -14.42 4.09
CA ALA A 79 5.95 -15.85 3.88
C ALA A 79 4.62 -16.62 3.94
N VAL A 80 3.79 -16.37 4.97
CA VAL A 80 2.46 -16.98 5.08
C VAL A 80 1.56 -16.54 3.92
N THR A 81 1.70 -15.30 3.44
CA THR A 81 0.97 -14.83 2.26
C THR A 81 1.35 -15.61 1.00
N VAL A 82 2.64 -15.87 0.78
CA VAL A 82 3.08 -16.68 -0.35
C VAL A 82 2.52 -18.11 -0.25
N ILE A 83 2.58 -18.73 0.93
CA ILE A 83 2.02 -20.07 1.16
C ILE A 83 0.51 -20.09 0.91
N SER A 84 -0.22 -19.09 1.43
CA SER A 84 -1.65 -18.92 1.20
C SER A 84 -1.99 -18.78 -0.28
N LEU A 85 -1.16 -18.08 -1.06
CA LEU A 85 -1.39 -17.90 -2.50
C LEU A 85 -1.09 -19.17 -3.29
N ILE A 86 -0.04 -19.90 -2.95
CA ILE A 86 0.24 -21.22 -3.54
C ILE A 86 -0.94 -22.16 -3.28
N MET A 87 -1.41 -22.24 -2.02
CA MET A 87 -2.57 -23.04 -1.67
C MET A 87 -3.82 -22.63 -2.46
N PHE A 88 -4.09 -21.34 -2.58
CA PHE A 88 -5.19 -20.84 -3.39
C PHE A 88 -5.07 -21.28 -4.86
N PHE A 89 -3.88 -21.13 -5.47
CA PHE A 89 -3.66 -21.51 -6.86
C PHE A 89 -3.80 -23.01 -7.10
N GLU A 90 -3.37 -23.83 -6.15
CA GLU A 90 -3.53 -25.29 -6.24
C GLU A 90 -4.97 -25.75 -6.00
N LEU A 91 -5.70 -25.13 -5.07
CA LEU A 91 -7.06 -25.56 -4.75
C LEU A 91 -8.09 -25.05 -5.76
N VAL A 92 -7.87 -23.88 -6.38
CA VAL A 92 -8.83 -23.30 -7.33
C VAL A 92 -8.90 -24.08 -8.66
N THR A 93 -7.90 -24.92 -8.97
CA THR A 93 -7.91 -25.80 -10.15
C THR A 93 -8.83 -27.01 -9.95
N HIS A 94 -9.16 -27.36 -8.71
CA HIS A 94 -10.02 -28.48 -8.38
C HIS A 94 -11.46 -27.98 -8.19
N HIS A 95 -12.39 -28.38 -9.08
CA HIS A 95 -13.78 -27.92 -9.06
C HIS A 95 -14.47 -28.12 -7.70
N ASP A 96 -14.26 -29.26 -7.06
CA ASP A 96 -14.88 -29.60 -5.76
C ASP A 96 -14.35 -28.76 -4.59
N LYS A 97 -13.16 -28.16 -4.72
CA LYS A 97 -12.48 -27.38 -3.66
C LYS A 97 -12.47 -25.88 -3.92
N LYS A 98 -13.07 -25.42 -5.02
CA LYS A 98 -13.04 -24.02 -5.44
C LYS A 98 -13.61 -23.07 -4.38
N ASP A 99 -14.74 -23.40 -3.77
CA ASP A 99 -15.36 -22.56 -2.74
C ASP A 99 -14.50 -22.48 -1.48
N ALA A 100 -13.88 -23.60 -1.09
CA ALA A 100 -12.93 -23.64 0.03
C ALA A 100 -11.68 -22.80 -0.27
N ALA A 101 -11.17 -22.82 -1.50
CA ALA A 101 -10.04 -21.98 -1.93
C ALA A 101 -10.37 -20.49 -1.81
N ILE A 102 -11.56 -20.09 -2.30
CA ILE A 102 -12.02 -18.70 -2.23
C ILE A 102 -12.22 -18.26 -0.78
N LEU A 103 -12.82 -19.10 0.07
CA LEU A 103 -12.95 -18.82 1.49
C LEU A 103 -11.59 -18.65 2.16
N GLN A 104 -10.66 -19.57 1.91
CA GLN A 104 -9.31 -19.57 2.48
C GLN A 104 -8.57 -18.26 2.17
N VAL A 105 -8.52 -17.84 0.90
CA VAL A 105 -7.83 -16.60 0.52
C VAL A 105 -8.53 -15.36 1.06
N ASN A 106 -9.87 -15.36 1.15
CA ASN A 106 -10.64 -14.26 1.71
C ASN A 106 -10.43 -14.11 3.23
N VAL A 107 -10.30 -15.22 3.95
CA VAL A 107 -9.95 -15.24 5.39
C VAL A 107 -8.55 -14.68 5.60
N TRP A 108 -7.58 -15.10 4.79
CA TRP A 108 -6.23 -14.57 4.86
C TRP A 108 -6.17 -13.07 4.54
N GLU A 109 -6.88 -12.63 3.51
CA GLU A 109 -6.98 -11.22 3.13
C GLU A 109 -7.61 -10.36 4.24
N ALA A 110 -8.69 -10.83 4.87
CA ALA A 110 -9.29 -10.13 6.01
C ALA A 110 -8.34 -10.06 7.21
N PHE A 111 -7.59 -11.12 7.48
CA PHE A 111 -6.55 -11.09 8.51
C PHE A 111 -5.51 -10.00 8.22
N LEU A 112 -5.05 -9.87 6.97
CA LEU A 112 -4.13 -8.79 6.58
C LEU A 112 -4.77 -7.40 6.78
N PHE A 113 -6.05 -7.21 6.47
CA PHE A 113 -6.73 -5.94 6.72
C PHE A 113 -6.86 -5.61 8.20
N VAL A 114 -7.22 -6.58 9.05
CA VAL A 114 -7.31 -6.39 10.50
C VAL A 114 -5.94 -6.09 11.10
N ALA A 115 -4.93 -6.89 10.78
CA ALA A 115 -3.56 -6.67 11.24
C ALA A 115 -3.01 -5.31 10.79
N GLY A 116 -3.27 -4.93 9.53
CA GLY A 116 -2.93 -3.63 8.98
C GLY A 116 -3.62 -2.48 9.70
N THR A 117 -4.92 -2.61 10.00
CA THR A 117 -5.69 -1.59 10.74
C THR A 117 -5.13 -1.39 12.15
N ILE A 118 -4.87 -2.48 12.87
CA ILE A 118 -4.27 -2.44 14.21
C ILE A 118 -2.90 -1.74 14.17
N ALA A 119 -2.05 -2.10 13.20
CA ALA A 119 -0.74 -1.48 13.03
C ALA A 119 -0.83 0.01 12.68
N VAL A 120 -1.80 0.42 11.85
CA VAL A 120 -2.08 1.83 11.56
C VAL A 120 -2.46 2.58 12.84
N MET A 121 -3.38 2.03 13.65
CA MET A 121 -3.82 2.67 14.89
C MET A 121 -2.66 2.84 15.88
N PHE A 122 -1.83 1.80 16.07
CA PHE A 122 -0.63 1.92 16.88
C PHE A 122 0.39 2.91 16.29
N CYS A 123 0.50 3.00 14.96
CA CYS A 123 1.42 3.93 14.32
C CYS A 123 0.98 5.38 14.52
N ILE A 124 -0.32 5.67 14.41
CA ILE A 124 -0.89 6.99 14.71
C ILE A 124 -0.59 7.35 16.16
N ALA A 125 -0.84 6.43 17.10
CA ALA A 125 -0.55 6.65 18.51
C ALA A 125 0.95 6.90 18.77
N ALA A 126 1.84 6.11 18.15
CA ALA A 126 3.28 6.25 18.30
C ALA A 126 3.84 7.55 17.69
N LEU A 127 3.20 8.08 16.65
CA LEU A 127 3.61 9.31 15.98
C LEU A 127 2.94 10.58 16.55
N ARG A 128 1.99 10.44 17.48
CA ARG A 128 1.23 11.55 18.06
C ARG A 128 2.12 12.66 18.63
N ASP A 129 3.18 12.27 19.34
CA ASP A 129 4.12 13.17 20.01
C ASP A 129 5.24 13.70 19.09
N VAL A 130 5.25 13.28 17.82
CA VAL A 130 6.20 13.79 16.82
C VAL A 130 5.63 15.08 16.23
N GLU A 131 6.39 16.17 16.34
CA GLU A 131 5.92 17.47 15.88
C GLU A 131 5.64 17.53 14.37
N PHE A 132 4.60 18.29 14.02
CA PHE A 132 4.24 18.58 12.65
C PHE A 132 5.11 19.71 12.10
N CYS A 133 5.99 19.39 11.15
CA CYS A 133 6.75 20.39 10.42
C CYS A 133 6.00 20.78 9.15
N LYS A 134 5.25 21.89 9.19
CA LYS A 134 4.68 22.50 7.97
C LYS A 134 5.81 22.84 6.98
N LYS A 135 5.90 22.11 5.87
CA LYS A 135 6.58 22.58 4.65
C LYS A 135 5.57 23.41 3.84
N LYS A 136 6.03 24.40 3.08
CA LYS A 136 5.16 25.25 2.24
C LYS A 136 4.32 24.39 1.29
N ASN A 137 3.11 24.89 1.02
CA ASN A 137 1.94 24.23 0.43
C ASN A 137 2.10 23.72 -1.01
N ASP A 138 3.05 22.83 -1.27
CA ASP A 138 3.01 22.05 -2.51
C ASP A 138 2.21 20.77 -2.20
N LEU A 139 1.01 20.68 -2.76
CA LEU A 139 0.26 19.43 -2.87
C LEU A 139 1.14 18.48 -3.69
N GLU A 140 1.95 17.69 -2.98
CA GLU A 140 2.87 16.78 -3.62
C GLU A 140 2.05 15.78 -4.46
N LEU A 141 2.48 15.55 -5.70
CA LEU A 141 1.81 14.70 -6.69
C LEU A 141 1.41 13.33 -6.13
N GLU A 142 2.20 12.82 -5.18
CA GLU A 142 1.95 11.57 -4.47
C GLU A 142 0.66 11.58 -3.65
N HIS A 143 0.27 12.73 -3.09
CA HIS A 143 -0.98 12.87 -2.31
C HIS A 143 -2.19 12.86 -3.22
N LEU A 144 -2.13 13.57 -4.34
CA LEU A 144 -3.21 13.55 -5.33
C LEU A 144 -3.39 12.13 -5.87
N LEU A 145 -2.28 11.47 -6.20
CA LEU A 145 -2.29 10.10 -6.69
C LEU A 145 -2.84 9.11 -5.65
N LEU A 146 -2.46 9.28 -4.38
CA LEU A 146 -3.00 8.47 -3.28
C LEU A 146 -4.52 8.66 -3.16
N LEU A 147 -5.02 9.88 -3.27
CA LEU A 147 -6.46 10.16 -3.18
C LEU A 147 -7.24 9.60 -4.38
N VAL A 148 -6.75 9.78 -5.61
CA VAL A 148 -7.38 9.22 -6.81
C VAL A 148 -7.49 7.69 -6.74
N THR A 149 -6.41 7.03 -6.34
CA THR A 149 -6.41 5.57 -6.18
C THR A 149 -7.31 5.12 -5.02
N GLN A 150 -7.40 5.91 -3.93
CA GLN A 150 -8.34 5.66 -2.82
C GLN A 150 -9.81 5.73 -3.26
N TRP A 151 -10.17 6.64 -4.16
CA TRP A 151 -11.53 6.66 -4.74
C TRP A 151 -11.85 5.37 -5.50
N GLY A 152 -10.89 4.83 -6.26
CA GLY A 152 -11.05 3.54 -6.93
C GLY A 152 -11.22 2.36 -5.96
N VAL A 153 -10.51 2.39 -4.83
CA VAL A 153 -10.70 1.42 -3.74
C VAL A 153 -12.12 1.49 -3.19
N TYR A 154 -12.65 2.69 -2.93
CA TYR A 154 -14.03 2.85 -2.46
C TYR A 154 -15.04 2.32 -3.47
N MET A 155 -14.91 2.67 -4.75
CA MET A 155 -15.80 2.15 -5.79
C MET A 155 -15.79 0.62 -5.80
N TYR A 156 -14.61 -0.01 -5.86
CA TYR A 156 -14.48 -1.46 -5.92
C TYR A 156 -15.16 -2.18 -4.74
N PHE A 157 -14.87 -1.75 -3.52
CA PHE A 157 -15.37 -2.44 -2.33
C PHE A 157 -16.83 -2.09 -2.01
N LEU A 158 -17.32 -0.89 -2.36
CA LEU A 158 -18.73 -0.56 -2.22
C LEU A 158 -19.62 -1.41 -3.13
N PHE A 159 -19.25 -1.58 -4.41
CA PHE A 159 -19.98 -2.48 -5.30
C PHE A 159 -19.95 -3.93 -4.81
N GLN A 160 -18.84 -4.37 -4.22
CA GLN A 160 -18.80 -5.70 -3.60
C GLN A 160 -19.72 -5.84 -2.39
N ILE A 161 -19.79 -4.82 -1.52
CA ILE A 161 -20.69 -4.80 -0.36
C ILE A 161 -22.14 -4.85 -0.82
N ILE A 162 -22.52 -4.01 -1.79
CA ILE A 162 -23.89 -3.97 -2.33
C ILE A 162 -24.26 -5.34 -2.92
N GLY A 163 -23.39 -5.93 -3.76
CA GLY A 163 -23.60 -7.28 -4.28
C GLY A 163 -23.71 -8.34 -3.18
N GLY A 164 -22.86 -8.26 -2.15
CA GLY A 164 -22.88 -9.18 -1.01
C GLY A 164 -24.15 -9.10 -0.17
N PHE A 165 -24.68 -7.89 0.07
CA PHE A 165 -25.95 -7.69 0.77
C PHE A 165 -27.14 -8.20 -0.04
N LEU A 166 -27.19 -7.92 -1.34
CA LEU A 166 -28.33 -8.24 -2.20
C LEU A 166 -28.42 -9.72 -2.53
N MET A 167 -27.29 -10.43 -2.63
CA MET A 167 -27.27 -11.89 -2.84
C MET A 167 -27.57 -12.70 -1.57
N GLY A 168 -27.68 -12.04 -0.42
CA GLY A 168 -27.93 -12.68 0.88
C GLY A 168 -26.70 -13.33 1.50
N THR A 169 -26.76 -13.47 2.83
CA THR A 169 -25.70 -14.07 3.66
C THR A 169 -25.79 -15.60 3.76
N GLN A 170 -26.67 -16.22 2.98
CA GLN A 170 -26.90 -17.67 3.02
C GLN A 170 -25.71 -18.41 2.38
N GLY A 171 -25.26 -19.49 3.04
CA GLY A 171 -24.16 -20.34 2.58
C GLY A 171 -22.80 -20.10 3.27
N THR A 172 -21.90 -21.07 3.14
CA THR A 172 -20.56 -21.06 3.74
C THR A 172 -19.75 -19.89 3.20
N GLY A 173 -19.40 -18.93 4.07
CA GLY A 173 -18.62 -17.74 3.69
C GLY A 173 -19.47 -16.55 3.22
N GLY A 174 -20.80 -16.62 3.27
CA GLY A 174 -21.68 -15.52 2.87
C GLY A 174 -21.41 -14.21 3.63
N ILE A 175 -21.26 -14.29 4.95
CA ILE A 175 -20.92 -13.16 5.82
C ILE A 175 -19.52 -12.60 5.49
N MET A 176 -18.57 -13.47 5.15
CA MET A 176 -17.20 -13.09 4.80
C MET A 176 -17.16 -12.17 3.56
N ARG A 177 -18.10 -12.35 2.62
CA ARG A 177 -18.24 -11.52 1.42
C ARG A 177 -18.57 -10.06 1.73
N ILE A 178 -19.09 -9.77 2.91
CA ILE A 178 -19.42 -8.40 3.36
C ILE A 178 -18.33 -7.88 4.30
N ILE A 179 -17.91 -8.72 5.27
CA ILE A 179 -16.89 -8.34 6.26
C ILE A 179 -15.55 -8.01 5.60
N THR A 180 -15.10 -8.81 4.62
CA THR A 180 -13.80 -8.57 3.97
C THR A 180 -13.77 -7.21 3.26
N PRO A 181 -14.70 -6.87 2.34
CA PRO A 181 -14.75 -5.53 1.75
C PRO A 181 -14.88 -4.40 2.76
N LEU A 182 -15.68 -4.57 3.82
CA LEU A 182 -15.83 -3.56 4.86
C LEU A 182 -14.51 -3.33 5.60
N SER A 183 -13.81 -4.39 5.96
CA SER A 183 -12.49 -4.31 6.58
C SER A 183 -11.46 -3.65 5.66
N ALA A 184 -11.55 -3.87 4.35
CA ALA A 184 -10.69 -3.22 3.35
C ALA A 184 -10.93 -1.70 3.29
N LEU A 185 -12.20 -1.26 3.35
CA LEU A 185 -12.57 0.15 3.40
C LEU A 185 -11.99 0.81 4.65
N VAL A 186 -12.27 0.25 5.83
CA VAL A 186 -11.75 0.78 7.11
C VAL A 186 -10.23 0.84 7.10
N GLN A 187 -9.56 -0.24 6.69
CA GLN A 187 -8.11 -0.31 6.66
C GLN A 187 -7.50 0.74 5.73
N SER A 188 -8.02 0.88 4.50
CA SER A 188 -7.51 1.84 3.53
C SER A 188 -7.79 3.30 3.94
N SER A 189 -8.94 3.59 4.53
CA SER A 189 -9.25 4.92 5.06
C SER A 189 -8.32 5.30 6.21
N CYS A 190 -8.16 4.43 7.21
CA CYS A 190 -7.24 4.67 8.32
C CYS A 190 -5.81 4.85 7.84
N GLN A 191 -5.36 4.01 6.90
CA GLN A 191 -4.03 4.09 6.31
C GLN A 191 -3.80 5.41 5.57
N THR A 192 -4.79 5.87 4.79
CA THR A 192 -4.70 7.14 4.06
C THR A 192 -4.58 8.32 5.03
N VAL A 193 -5.37 8.32 6.11
CA VAL A 193 -5.26 9.34 7.18
C VAL A 193 -3.87 9.32 7.82
N LEU A 194 -3.34 8.14 8.16
CA LEU A 194 -1.98 8.01 8.70
C LEU A 194 -0.93 8.54 7.73
N ILE A 195 -1.02 8.25 6.43
CA ILE A 195 -0.05 8.73 5.44
C ILE A 195 -0.07 10.25 5.36
N LEU A 196 -1.26 10.85 5.26
CA LEU A 196 -1.43 12.31 5.18
C LEU A 196 -0.91 13.00 6.46
N ASP A 197 -1.23 12.44 7.63
CA ASP A 197 -0.77 12.95 8.92
C ASP A 197 0.76 12.82 9.08
N ALA A 198 1.32 11.64 8.78
CA ALA A 198 2.73 11.35 8.96
C ALA A 198 3.64 12.04 7.94
N TRP A 199 3.12 12.47 6.78
CA TRP A 199 3.91 13.11 5.73
C TRP A 199 4.67 14.35 6.22
N GLY A 200 3.99 15.18 7.01
CA GLY A 200 4.51 16.42 7.57
C GLY A 200 5.30 16.25 8.87
N ARG A 201 5.31 15.07 9.48
CA ARG A 201 5.94 14.85 10.79
C ARG A 201 7.45 14.64 10.67
N ARG A 202 8.21 15.21 11.62
CA ARG A 202 9.68 15.10 11.70
C ARG A 202 10.14 15.06 13.15
N CYS A 203 11.10 14.20 13.46
CA CYS A 203 11.75 14.20 14.78
C CYS A 203 12.59 15.47 14.95
N LYS A 204 12.42 16.19 16.08
CA LYS A 204 13.22 17.38 16.40
C LYS A 204 14.29 17.12 17.46
N THR A 205 13.99 16.30 18.46
CA THR A 205 14.89 16.04 19.58
C THR A 205 15.82 14.88 19.27
N GLU A 206 17.09 14.95 19.68
CA GLU A 206 18.05 13.84 19.54
C GLU A 206 17.53 12.55 20.20
N GLN A 207 16.79 12.65 21.31
CA GLN A 207 16.11 11.53 21.94
C GLN A 207 15.05 10.87 21.03
N GLN A 208 14.26 11.65 20.28
CA GLN A 208 13.27 11.11 19.33
C GLN A 208 13.95 10.46 18.12
N VAL A 209 15.03 11.06 17.61
CA VAL A 209 15.84 10.47 16.53
C VAL A 209 16.50 9.16 16.97
N ARG A 210 16.92 9.06 18.24
CA ARG A 210 17.48 7.83 18.83
C ARG A 210 16.41 6.77 19.12
N LYS A 211 15.21 7.17 19.57
CA LYS A 211 14.09 6.25 19.89
C LYS A 211 13.35 5.76 18.65
N LYS A 212 13.40 6.52 17.55
CA LYS A 212 12.76 6.23 16.26
C LYS A 212 11.29 5.79 16.42
N PRO A 213 10.43 6.65 17.00
CA PRO A 213 9.05 6.30 17.35
C PRO A 213 8.27 5.84 16.12
N GLY A 214 7.56 4.72 16.23
CA GLY A 214 6.77 4.16 15.14
C GLY A 214 7.56 3.48 14.02
N ARG A 215 8.91 3.45 14.04
CA ARG A 215 9.72 2.90 12.93
C ARG A 215 9.40 1.44 12.64
N GLN A 216 9.25 0.62 13.68
CA GLN A 216 8.90 -0.78 13.55
C GLN A 216 7.51 -0.96 12.92
N LEU A 217 6.55 -0.12 13.30
CA LEU A 217 5.18 -0.16 12.78
C LEU A 217 5.12 0.28 11.31
N VAL A 218 5.84 1.34 10.94
CA VAL A 218 5.96 1.77 9.53
C VAL A 218 6.65 0.68 8.69
N THR A 219 7.71 0.04 9.20
CA THR A 219 8.36 -1.07 8.50
C THR A 219 7.43 -2.28 8.35
N PHE A 220 6.65 -2.62 9.39
CA PHE A 220 5.65 -3.68 9.30
C PHE A 220 4.57 -3.34 8.26
N LEU A 221 4.02 -2.12 8.30
CA LEU A 221 3.00 -1.63 7.36
C LEU A 221 3.48 -1.62 5.90
N LEU A 222 4.76 -1.33 5.66
CA LEU A 222 5.37 -1.47 4.32
C LEU A 222 5.25 -2.90 3.81
N VAL A 223 5.63 -3.87 4.63
CA VAL A 223 5.59 -5.29 4.23
C VAL A 223 4.14 -5.79 4.08
N VAL A 224 3.23 -5.40 4.98
CA VAL A 224 1.80 -5.72 4.86
C VAL A 224 1.19 -5.13 3.60
N ASN A 225 1.53 -3.89 3.21
CA ASN A 225 1.05 -3.32 1.95
C ASN A 225 1.59 -4.05 0.73
N ILE A 226 2.84 -4.50 0.75
CA ILE A 226 3.40 -5.36 -0.30
C ILE A 226 2.65 -6.69 -0.35
N ALA A 227 2.39 -7.34 0.79
CA ALA A 227 1.62 -8.58 0.84
C ALA A 227 0.20 -8.40 0.26
N LEU A 228 -0.51 -7.34 0.67
CA LEU A 228 -1.83 -6.98 0.13
C LEU A 228 -1.78 -6.65 -1.36
N TRP A 229 -0.72 -6.00 -1.84
CA TRP A 229 -0.52 -5.73 -3.26
C TRP A 229 -0.37 -7.04 -4.05
N VAL A 230 0.44 -7.97 -3.56
CA VAL A 230 0.64 -9.30 -4.18
C VAL A 230 -0.67 -10.07 -4.20
N VAL A 231 -1.40 -10.14 -3.08
CA VAL A 231 -2.71 -10.80 -3.01
C VAL A 231 -3.69 -10.19 -4.02
N ASN A 232 -3.85 -8.86 -4.00
CA ASN A 232 -4.78 -8.18 -4.91
C ASN A 232 -4.40 -8.38 -6.37
N ARG A 233 -3.11 -8.39 -6.71
CA ARG A 233 -2.68 -8.68 -8.08
C ARG A 233 -3.02 -10.13 -8.45
N LEU A 234 -2.57 -11.08 -7.67
CA LEU A 234 -2.60 -12.50 -8.02
C LEU A 234 -4.00 -13.12 -7.93
N LYS A 235 -4.80 -12.74 -6.93
CA LYS A 235 -6.20 -13.17 -6.76
C LYS A 235 -7.10 -12.61 -7.86
N ASN A 236 -6.95 -11.32 -8.19
CA ASN A 236 -7.83 -10.64 -9.15
C ASN A 236 -7.47 -10.94 -10.62
N ASN A 237 -6.27 -11.46 -10.88
CA ASN A 237 -5.89 -11.99 -12.20
C ASN A 237 -6.72 -13.22 -12.64
N ARG A 238 -7.54 -13.81 -11.76
CA ARG A 238 -8.42 -14.93 -12.08
C ARG A 238 -9.87 -14.46 -12.06
N SER A 239 -10.51 -14.46 -13.23
CA SER A 239 -11.96 -14.23 -13.41
C SER A 239 -12.84 -15.21 -12.62
N VAL A 240 -12.23 -16.28 -12.11
CA VAL A 240 -12.83 -17.43 -11.43
C VAL A 240 -13.35 -17.10 -10.01
N SER A 241 -12.94 -15.97 -9.42
CA SER A 241 -13.19 -15.61 -8.01
C SER A 241 -14.59 -15.03 -7.73
N HIS A 242 -15.38 -14.66 -8.75
CA HIS A 242 -16.63 -13.92 -8.54
C HIS A 242 -17.84 -14.44 -9.37
N PRO A 243 -18.11 -15.76 -9.43
CA PRO A 243 -19.26 -16.27 -10.20
C PRO A 243 -20.58 -15.66 -9.71
N ASN A 244 -20.73 -15.47 -8.40
CA ASN A 244 -21.96 -14.99 -7.79
C ASN A 244 -22.27 -13.52 -8.19
N GLN A 245 -21.31 -12.60 -8.14
CA GLN A 245 -21.58 -11.18 -8.45
C GLN A 245 -21.93 -10.93 -9.92
N MET A 246 -21.47 -11.80 -10.82
CA MET A 246 -21.82 -11.75 -12.24
C MET A 246 -23.29 -12.07 -12.50
N ASP A 247 -23.91 -12.94 -11.69
CA ASP A 247 -25.32 -13.31 -11.83
C ASP A 247 -26.27 -12.17 -11.43
N PHE A 248 -25.83 -11.26 -10.55
CA PHE A 248 -26.65 -10.16 -10.05
C PHE A 248 -26.54 -8.88 -10.90
N TYR A 249 -25.32 -8.37 -11.10
CA TYR A 249 -25.12 -7.14 -11.89
C TYR A 249 -25.22 -7.36 -13.39
N GLY A 250 -25.25 -8.63 -13.82
CA GLY A 250 -24.94 -9.03 -15.18
C GLY A 250 -23.43 -8.99 -15.41
N VAL A 251 -22.96 -9.98 -16.17
CA VAL A 251 -21.54 -10.17 -16.51
C VAL A 251 -20.93 -8.87 -17.00
N LEU A 252 -21.61 -8.12 -17.88
CA LEU A 252 -21.10 -6.90 -18.50
C LEU A 252 -20.81 -5.77 -17.49
N ALA A 253 -21.78 -5.42 -16.63
CA ALA A 253 -21.64 -4.30 -15.71
C ALA A 253 -20.61 -4.61 -14.61
N TRP A 254 -20.63 -5.84 -14.08
CA TRP A 254 -19.62 -6.30 -13.13
C TRP A 254 -18.23 -6.26 -13.75
N ASN A 255 -18.08 -6.76 -14.98
CA ASN A 255 -16.80 -6.79 -15.67
C ASN A 255 -16.24 -5.37 -15.87
N ILE A 256 -17.07 -4.40 -16.26
CA ILE A 256 -16.67 -2.98 -16.37
C ILE A 256 -16.19 -2.45 -15.01
N ILE A 257 -16.97 -2.64 -13.94
CA ILE A 257 -16.63 -2.18 -12.59
C ILE A 257 -15.28 -2.76 -12.14
N THR A 258 -15.09 -4.08 -12.31
CA THR A 258 -13.85 -4.75 -11.92
C THR A 258 -12.68 -4.29 -12.76
N HIS A 259 -12.84 -4.17 -14.08
CA HIS A 259 -11.77 -3.75 -14.99
C HIS A 259 -11.27 -2.33 -14.74
N VAL A 260 -12.16 -1.41 -14.35
CA VAL A 260 -11.79 -0.04 -14.03
C VAL A 260 -11.20 0.05 -12.62
N SER A 261 -11.81 -0.65 -11.66
CA SER A 261 -11.48 -0.43 -10.24
C SER A 261 -10.31 -1.29 -9.74
N MET A 262 -10.12 -2.51 -10.26
CA MET A 262 -9.01 -3.38 -9.83
C MET A 262 -7.62 -2.76 -10.09
N PRO A 263 -7.33 -2.14 -11.26
CA PRO A 263 -6.10 -1.39 -11.46
C PRO A 263 -5.88 -0.33 -10.39
N LEU A 264 -6.91 0.43 -10.04
CA LEU A 264 -6.84 1.49 -9.03
C LEU A 264 -6.57 0.93 -7.63
N VAL A 265 -7.16 -0.22 -7.28
CA VAL A 265 -6.90 -0.91 -6.01
C VAL A 265 -5.44 -1.35 -5.92
N VAL A 266 -4.91 -1.96 -6.99
CA VAL A 266 -3.51 -2.38 -7.05
C VAL A 266 -2.58 -1.16 -6.99
N SER A 267 -2.90 -0.09 -7.73
CA SER A 267 -2.15 1.16 -7.70
C SER A 267 -2.18 1.85 -6.34
N TYR A 268 -3.29 1.79 -5.60
CA TYR A 268 -3.37 2.31 -4.24
C TYR A 268 -2.36 1.63 -3.31
N ARG A 269 -2.23 0.29 -3.39
CA ARG A 269 -1.27 -0.47 -2.56
C ARG A 269 0.17 -0.13 -2.94
N PHE A 270 0.45 0.08 -4.21
CA PHE A 270 1.75 0.56 -4.66
C PHE A 270 2.03 1.98 -4.15
N GLN A 271 1.10 2.92 -4.36
CA GLN A 271 1.26 4.31 -3.98
C GLN A 271 1.42 4.49 -2.47
N SER A 272 0.60 3.80 -1.68
CA SER A 272 0.74 3.81 -0.22
C SER A 272 2.08 3.25 0.26
N THR A 273 2.62 2.22 -0.40
CA THR A 273 3.98 1.70 -0.12
C THR A 273 5.05 2.74 -0.40
N VAL A 274 4.96 3.43 -1.55
CA VAL A 274 5.87 4.54 -1.90
C VAL A 274 5.79 5.65 -0.86
N CYS A 275 4.57 6.06 -0.47
CA CYS A 275 4.37 7.08 0.53
C CYS A 275 4.97 6.68 1.90
N PHE A 276 4.75 5.45 2.34
CA PHE A 276 5.35 4.95 3.59
C PHE A 276 6.87 4.89 3.52
N TYR A 277 7.46 4.57 2.37
CA TYR A 277 8.91 4.56 2.20
C TYR A 277 9.50 5.97 2.31
N GLU A 278 8.83 6.97 1.73
CA GLU A 278 9.22 8.38 1.89
C GLU A 278 9.09 8.84 3.36
N ILE A 279 7.99 8.51 4.04
CA ILE A 279 7.80 8.78 5.47
C ILE A 279 8.93 8.14 6.28
N TRP A 280 9.20 6.85 6.05
CA TRP A 280 10.22 6.09 6.75
C TRP A 280 11.62 6.69 6.56
N LYS A 281 11.97 7.17 5.35
CA LYS A 281 13.23 7.86 5.09
C LYS A 281 13.31 9.22 5.76
N ARG A 282 12.24 10.01 5.70
CA ARG A 282 12.27 11.43 6.06
C ARG A 282 12.02 11.70 7.54
N VAL A 283 11.21 10.90 8.24
CA VAL A 283 10.84 11.13 9.66
C VAL A 283 12.04 11.09 10.61
N TYR A 284 13.02 10.21 10.32
CA TYR A 284 14.19 9.98 11.19
C TYR A 284 15.45 10.74 10.76
N LYS A 285 15.40 11.58 9.72
CA LYS A 285 16.56 12.39 9.31
C LYS A 285 16.68 13.60 10.24
N TYR A 286 17.75 13.67 11.04
CA TYR A 286 17.99 14.80 11.92
C TYR A 286 18.26 16.06 11.09
N ARG A 287 17.42 17.09 11.25
CA ARG A 287 17.74 18.42 10.74
C ARG A 287 18.52 19.15 11.82
N ASN A 288 19.81 19.38 11.60
CA ASN A 288 20.65 20.24 12.43
C ASN A 288 20.09 21.67 12.42
N ILE A 289 19.06 21.95 13.23
CA ILE A 289 18.50 23.31 13.41
C ILE A 289 19.50 24.18 14.21
N LYS A 290 20.52 23.59 14.84
CA LYS A 290 21.54 24.33 15.62
C LYS A 290 22.37 25.32 14.80
N LYS A 291 22.57 25.12 13.49
CA LYS A 291 23.45 26.02 12.70
C LYS A 291 22.86 27.41 12.40
N LYS A 292 21.55 27.64 12.60
CA LYS A 292 20.94 28.97 12.37
C LYS A 292 20.83 29.82 13.63
N ARG A 293 20.91 29.23 14.82
CA ARG A 293 20.82 29.98 16.09
C ARG A 293 22.18 30.56 16.49
N GLU A 294 23.27 29.81 16.29
CA GLU A 294 24.62 30.29 16.57
C GLU A 294 25.11 31.40 15.61
N SER A 295 24.52 31.51 14.41
CA SER A 295 24.79 32.62 13.48
C SER A 295 24.01 33.90 13.79
N LEU A 296 22.97 33.84 14.63
CA LEU A 296 22.14 34.99 15.02
C LEU A 296 22.51 35.55 16.39
N THR A 297 23.25 34.82 17.23
CA THR A 297 23.85 35.30 18.49
C THR A 297 25.30 35.77 18.33
N LYS A 298 25.82 35.84 17.10
CA LYS A 298 27.15 36.38 16.77
C LYS A 298 27.09 37.71 16.01
N ILE A 299 25.93 38.36 15.98
CA ILE A 299 25.75 39.74 15.53
C ILE A 299 25.29 40.53 16.75
#